data_AF-A0A934H8M9-F1
#
_entry.id   AF-A0A934H8M9-F1
#
_cell.length_a   1.000
_cell.length_b   1.000
_cell.length_c   1.000
_cell.angle_alpha   90.00
_cell.angle_beta   90.00
_cell.angle_gamma   90.00
#
_symmetry.space_group_name_H-M   'P 1'
#
loop_
_entity.id
_entity.type
_entity.pdbx_description
1 polymer ?
#
loop_
_entity_poly.entity_id
_entity_poly.type
_entity_poly.pdbx_seq_one_letter_code
_entity_poly.pdbx_strand_id
1 'polypeptide(L)'
;MDLWRTPETVTRQLEIYTPNHRINGTLVLFASHRLSDVLTAKEQTVVTLKNATISLLAGEERPAVQAESVTLNKSEMILAYSLEEEPKVEQPEPARSDLVYIRKKAHQVCLIAAGFLIRGKVHLIEELKVQEMLDTHREDFLAVTDASLSLQANAGAPLLQRNFVSVNKHRVVALYPETAT
;
A
#
# COMPACT_ATOMS: atom_id res chain seq x y z
N MET A 1 5.79 -38.66 -12.07
CA MET A 1 5.57 -37.58 -13.05
C MET A 1 4.42 -36.76 -12.49
N ASP A 2 4.72 -35.92 -11.51
CA ASP A 2 3.73 -35.18 -10.72
C ASP A 2 4.22 -33.74 -10.55
N LEU A 3 3.80 -32.83 -11.42
CA LEU A 3 4.22 -31.43 -11.37
C LEU A 3 3.06 -30.45 -11.61
N TRP A 4 1.90 -30.74 -10.99
CA TRP A 4 0.83 -29.75 -10.83
C TRP A 4 0.54 -29.60 -9.33
N ARG A 5 1.50 -29.07 -8.57
CA ARG A 5 1.18 -28.56 -7.23
C ARG A 5 0.37 -27.29 -7.41
N THR A 6 -0.85 -27.27 -6.89
CA THR A 6 -1.63 -26.04 -6.74
C THR A 6 -0.77 -25.03 -5.98
N PRO A 7 -0.56 -23.82 -6.51
CA PRO A 7 0.23 -22.81 -5.81
C PRO A 7 -0.40 -22.52 -4.46
N GLU A 8 0.42 -22.52 -3.40
CA GLU A 8 -0.03 -22.24 -2.05
C GLU A 8 -0.57 -20.81 -1.98
N THR A 9 -1.74 -20.64 -1.38
CA THR A 9 -2.38 -19.34 -1.20
C THR A 9 -2.47 -18.96 0.26
N VAL A 10 -2.30 -17.68 0.56
CA VAL A 10 -2.49 -17.10 1.88
C VAL A 10 -3.60 -16.05 1.84
N THR A 11 -4.32 -15.90 2.95
CA THR A 11 -5.29 -14.83 3.14
C THR A 11 -4.66 -13.71 3.94
N ARG A 12 -5.02 -12.46 3.62
CA ARG A 12 -4.59 -11.26 4.35
C ARG A 12 -5.76 -10.33 4.60
N GLN A 13 -5.91 -9.87 5.83
CA GLN A 13 -6.84 -8.79 6.14
C GLN A 13 -6.28 -7.45 5.67
N LEU A 14 -7.02 -6.76 4.81
CA LEU A 14 -6.65 -5.46 4.28
C LEU A 14 -7.62 -4.37 4.72
N GLU A 15 -7.10 -3.16 4.78
CA GLU A 15 -7.89 -1.93 4.82
C GLU A 15 -7.47 -1.04 3.65
N ILE A 16 -8.47 -0.63 2.85
CA ILE A 16 -8.32 0.17 1.64
C ILE A 16 -9.13 1.45 1.81
N TYR A 17 -8.52 2.58 1.45
CA TYR A 17 -9.17 3.87 1.44
C TYR A 17 -9.40 4.36 0.02
N THR A 18 -10.61 4.85 -0.22
CA THR A 18 -11.04 5.58 -1.43
C THR A 18 -11.44 7.01 -1.02
N PRO A 19 -11.74 7.93 -1.94
CA PRO A 19 -12.09 9.31 -1.57
C PRO A 19 -13.16 9.44 -0.50
N ASN A 20 -14.14 8.54 -0.47
CA ASN A 20 -15.29 8.65 0.42
C ASN A 20 -15.47 7.46 1.36
N HIS A 21 -14.73 6.36 1.15
CA HIS A 21 -14.96 5.11 1.87
C HIS A 21 -13.69 4.50 2.43
N ARG A 22 -13.83 3.91 3.61
CA ARG A 22 -12.94 2.89 4.16
C ARG A 22 -13.54 1.52 3.86
N ILE A 23 -12.73 0.61 3.34
CA ILE A 23 -13.15 -0.71 2.92
C ILE A 23 -12.20 -1.74 3.52
N ASN A 24 -12.72 -2.62 4.37
CA ASN A 24 -11.97 -3.66 5.06
C ASN A 24 -12.38 -5.02 4.48
N GLY A 25 -11.46 -5.97 4.37
CA GLY A 25 -11.80 -7.34 3.96
C GLY A 25 -10.58 -8.19 3.67
N THR A 26 -10.83 -9.43 3.24
CA THR A 26 -9.77 -10.42 3.01
C THR A 26 -9.33 -10.44 1.55
N LEU A 27 -8.03 -10.28 1.30
CA LEU A 27 -7.41 -10.58 0.00
C LEU A 27 -6.81 -11.98 0.01
N VAL A 28 -7.02 -12.74 -1.08
CA VAL A 28 -6.35 -14.01 -1.31
C VAL A 28 -5.15 -13.75 -2.22
N LEU A 29 -3.97 -14.20 -1.77
CA LEU A 29 -2.69 -14.00 -2.44
C LEU A 29 -2.02 -15.35 -2.66
N PHE A 30 -1.17 -15.45 -3.68
CA PHE A 30 -0.17 -16.53 -3.68
C PHE A 30 0.81 -16.30 -2.54
N ALA A 31 1.25 -17.37 -1.88
CA ALA A 31 2.17 -17.28 -0.72
C ALA A 31 3.48 -16.55 -1.06
N SER A 32 3.90 -16.56 -2.33
CA SER A 32 5.07 -15.86 -2.85
C SER A 32 4.86 -14.36 -3.10
N HIS A 33 3.63 -13.85 -3.06
CA HIS A 33 3.31 -12.45 -3.37
C HIS A 33 3.03 -11.64 -2.11
N ARG A 34 3.55 -10.41 -2.11
CA ARG A 34 3.22 -9.38 -1.13
C ARG A 34 2.06 -8.52 -1.62
N LEU A 35 1.48 -7.72 -0.73
CA LEU A 35 0.47 -6.74 -1.10
C LEU A 35 0.97 -5.78 -2.17
N SER A 36 2.22 -5.32 -2.05
CA SER A 36 2.86 -4.43 -3.04
C SER A 36 2.81 -5.02 -4.44
N ASP A 37 3.13 -6.31 -4.57
CA ASP A 37 3.22 -6.98 -5.88
C ASP A 37 1.86 -6.99 -6.57
N VAL A 38 0.80 -7.30 -5.82
CA VAL A 38 -0.57 -7.26 -6.35
C VAL A 38 -0.99 -5.86 -6.70
N LEU A 39 -0.66 -4.84 -5.90
CA LEU A 39 -1.07 -3.46 -6.19
C LEU A 39 -0.32 -2.89 -7.40
N THR A 40 0.96 -3.20 -7.57
CA THR A 40 1.78 -2.70 -8.68
C THR A 40 1.65 -3.51 -9.97
N ALA A 41 1.02 -4.69 -9.95
CA ALA A 41 0.77 -5.49 -11.15
C ALA A 41 -0.09 -4.70 -12.17
N LYS A 42 0.46 -4.47 -13.36
CA LYS A 42 -0.16 -3.60 -14.40
C LYS A 42 -1.29 -4.29 -15.15
N GLU A 43 -1.23 -5.61 -15.25
CA GLU A 43 -2.21 -6.46 -15.92
C GLU A 43 -3.50 -6.55 -15.10
N GLN A 44 -3.41 -6.32 -13.80
CA GLN A 44 -4.54 -6.36 -12.88
C GLN A 44 -4.95 -4.94 -12.50
N THR A 45 -6.06 -4.44 -13.04
CA THR A 45 -6.55 -3.09 -12.74
C THR A 45 -7.46 -3.02 -11.51
N VAL A 46 -7.85 -4.18 -10.97
CA VAL A 46 -8.80 -4.29 -9.85
C VAL A 46 -8.27 -5.18 -8.73
N VAL A 47 -8.68 -4.89 -7.51
CA VAL A 47 -8.46 -5.72 -6.32
C VAL A 47 -9.79 -6.21 -5.81
N THR A 48 -9.91 -7.51 -5.53
CA THR A 48 -11.15 -8.08 -4.98
C THR A 48 -10.92 -8.52 -3.55
N LEU A 49 -11.72 -7.98 -2.62
CA LEU A 49 -11.75 -8.43 -1.23
C LEU A 49 -12.97 -9.32 -0.99
N LYS A 50 -12.82 -10.31 -0.11
CA LYS A 50 -13.89 -11.17 0.42
C LYS A 50 -14.30 -10.71 1.81
N ASN A 51 -15.55 -10.99 2.19
CA ASN A 51 -16.11 -10.65 3.51
C ASN A 51 -15.87 -9.19 3.88
N ALA A 52 -16.22 -8.29 2.96
CA ALA A 52 -15.85 -6.90 3.04
C ALA A 52 -16.86 -6.07 3.83
N THR A 53 -16.34 -5.13 4.61
CA THR A 53 -17.10 -4.08 5.28
C THR A 53 -16.78 -2.73 4.64
N ILE A 54 -17.79 -1.97 4.25
CA ILE A 54 -17.66 -0.66 3.59
C ILE A 54 -18.28 0.39 4.51
N SER A 55 -17.52 1.42 4.88
CA SER A 55 -17.99 2.55 5.70
C SER A 55 -17.58 3.88 5.10
N LEU A 56 -18.39 4.93 5.30
CA LEU A 56 -18.03 6.29 4.90
C LEU A 56 -16.89 6.85 5.76
N LEU A 57 -16.05 7.70 5.16
CA LEU A 57 -14.97 8.40 5.88
C LEU A 57 -15.44 9.63 6.64
N ALA A 58 -16.44 10.33 6.09
CA ALA A 58 -17.00 11.55 6.64
C ALA A 58 -18.45 11.72 6.17
N GLY A 59 -19.23 12.55 6.86
CA GLY A 59 -20.63 12.82 6.56
C GLY A 59 -21.58 12.22 7.59
N GLU A 60 -22.86 12.11 7.23
CA GLU A 60 -23.89 11.52 8.09
C GLU A 60 -23.53 10.08 8.48
N GLU A 61 -23.74 9.74 9.75
CA GLU A 61 -23.56 8.37 10.22
C GLU A 61 -24.49 7.43 9.47
N ARG A 62 -23.90 6.64 8.56
CA ARG A 62 -24.58 5.54 7.89
C ARG A 62 -24.01 4.22 8.40
N PRO A 63 -24.86 3.20 8.63
CA PRO A 63 -24.39 1.87 8.95
C PRO A 63 -23.41 1.36 7.90
N ALA A 64 -22.37 0.66 8.34
CA ALA A 64 -21.45 0.01 7.43
C ALA A 64 -22.18 -1.06 6.61
N VAL A 65 -21.85 -1.15 5.33
CA VAL A 65 -22.40 -2.17 4.41
C VAL A 65 -21.51 -3.40 4.47
N GLN A 66 -22.12 -4.57 4.63
CA GLN A 66 -21.43 -5.86 4.52
C GLN A 66 -21.63 -6.44 3.12
N ALA A 67 -20.57 -6.97 2.53
CA ALA A 67 -20.60 -7.61 1.23
C ALA A 67 -19.74 -8.88 1.23
N GLU A 68 -20.24 -9.98 0.66
CA GLU A 68 -19.45 -11.22 0.52
C GLU A 68 -18.19 -11.00 -0.34
N SER A 69 -18.28 -10.09 -1.31
CA SER A 69 -17.18 -9.73 -2.20
C SER A 69 -17.33 -8.28 -2.64
N VAL A 70 -16.22 -7.54 -2.68
CA VAL A 70 -16.15 -6.21 -3.29
C VAL A 70 -14.95 -6.15 -4.23
N THR A 71 -15.15 -5.61 -5.42
CA THR A 71 -14.08 -5.39 -6.41
C THR A 71 -13.84 -3.89 -6.53
N LEU A 72 -12.62 -3.48 -6.26
CA LEU A 72 -12.18 -2.09 -6.27
C LEU A 72 -11.30 -1.83 -7.47
N ASN A 73 -11.54 -0.73 -8.18
CA ASN A 73 -10.60 -0.23 -9.18
C ASN A 73 -9.40 0.40 -8.48
N LYS A 74 -8.19 -0.04 -8.85
CA LYS A 74 -6.93 0.49 -8.29
C LYS A 74 -6.78 1.99 -8.51
N SER A 75 -7.30 2.55 -9.62
CA SER A 75 -7.26 3.99 -9.88
C SER A 75 -8.01 4.82 -8.83
N GLU A 76 -9.05 4.23 -8.21
CA GLU A 76 -9.89 4.88 -7.20
C GLU A 76 -9.38 4.69 -5.76
N MET A 77 -8.34 3.87 -5.59
CA MET A 77 -7.69 3.68 -4.30
C MET A 77 -6.77 4.87 -4.00
N ILE A 78 -6.81 5.37 -2.77
CA ILE A 78 -5.86 6.35 -2.24
C ILE A 78 -4.68 5.60 -1.62
N LEU A 79 -4.98 4.69 -0.70
CA LEU A 79 -3.98 3.87 -0.02
C LEU A 79 -4.56 2.54 0.43
N ALA A 80 -3.67 1.59 0.67
CA ALA A 80 -3.99 0.26 1.17
C ALA A 80 -2.91 -0.23 2.11
N TYR A 81 -3.29 -0.98 3.13
CA TYR A 81 -2.34 -1.69 4.00
C TYR A 81 -2.94 -2.99 4.53
N SER A 82 -2.05 -3.91 4.91
CA SER A 82 -2.42 -5.11 5.65
C SER A 82 -2.60 -4.78 7.13
N LEU A 83 -3.64 -5.36 7.75
CA LEU A 83 -3.85 -5.31 9.20
C LEU A 83 -2.93 -6.30 9.94
N GLU A 84 -2.40 -7.27 9.22
CA GLU A 84 -1.42 -8.23 9.69
C GLU A 84 -0.01 -7.80 9.24
N GLU A 85 1.01 -8.10 10.03
CA GLU A 85 2.39 -7.95 9.59
C GLU A 85 2.66 -8.89 8.42
N GLU A 86 3.26 -8.36 7.33
CA GLU A 86 3.73 -9.22 6.26
C GLU A 86 4.94 -10.03 6.77
N PRO A 87 4.96 -11.36 6.55
CA PRO A 87 6.15 -12.13 6.85
C PRO A 87 7.31 -11.60 6.01
N LYS A 88 8.49 -11.47 6.62
CA LYS A 88 9.72 -11.20 5.88
C LYS A 88 9.93 -12.37 4.92
N VAL A 89 9.58 -12.17 3.65
CA VAL A 89 10.01 -13.12 2.61
C VAL A 89 11.53 -12.98 2.57
N GLU A 90 12.23 -13.98 3.09
CA GLU A 90 13.67 -14.10 2.94
C GLU A 90 13.95 -13.99 1.45
N GLN A 91 14.61 -12.89 1.06
CA GLN A 91 15.09 -12.80 -0.31
C GLN A 91 16.07 -13.97 -0.49
N PRO A 92 15.90 -14.82 -1.51
CA PRO A 92 16.89 -15.84 -1.77
C PRO A 92 18.25 -15.15 -1.90
N GLU A 93 19.24 -15.59 -1.12
CA GLU A 93 20.62 -15.17 -1.31
C GLU A 93 20.92 -15.30 -2.81
N PRO A 94 21.45 -14.26 -3.47
CA PRO A 94 21.63 -14.30 -4.91
C PRO A 94 22.63 -15.38 -5.27
N ALA A 95 22.14 -16.55 -5.68
CA ALA A 95 22.96 -17.68 -6.12
C ALA A 95 23.62 -17.45 -7.50
N ARG A 96 23.71 -16.20 -7.98
CA ARG A 96 24.31 -15.83 -9.27
C ARG A 96 25.00 -14.47 -9.17
N SER A 97 26.29 -14.46 -9.46
CA SER A 97 27.22 -13.33 -9.42
C SER A 97 26.94 -12.19 -10.40
N ASP A 98 25.87 -12.28 -11.20
CA ASP A 98 25.66 -11.41 -12.35
C ASP A 98 24.49 -10.43 -12.16
N LEU A 99 23.87 -10.42 -10.98
CA LEU A 99 22.81 -9.47 -10.64
C LEU A 99 23.42 -8.19 -10.07
N VAL A 100 23.27 -7.08 -10.80
CA VAL A 100 23.64 -5.73 -10.33
C VAL A 100 22.83 -5.42 -9.07
N TYR A 101 23.51 -5.38 -7.93
CA TYR A 101 22.89 -4.99 -6.66
C TYR A 101 22.56 -3.51 -6.68
N ILE A 102 21.27 -3.17 -6.77
CA ILE A 102 20.80 -1.78 -6.70
C ILE A 102 20.63 -1.41 -5.23
N ARG A 103 21.52 -0.56 -4.72
CA ARG A 103 21.45 -0.08 -3.35
C ARG A 103 20.32 0.92 -3.21
N LYS A 104 19.39 0.64 -2.30
CA LYS A 104 18.31 1.55 -1.92
C LYS A 104 18.64 2.23 -0.60
N LYS A 105 18.34 3.53 -0.51
CA LYS A 105 18.44 4.34 0.70
C LYS A 105 17.04 4.70 1.18
N ALA A 106 16.82 4.61 2.49
CA ALA A 106 15.59 5.07 3.11
C ALA A 106 15.61 6.59 3.26
N HIS A 107 14.53 7.26 2.84
CA HIS A 107 14.33 8.69 2.97
C HIS A 107 13.07 8.96 3.78
N GLN A 108 13.19 9.74 4.85
CA GLN A 108 12.04 10.20 5.61
C GLN A 108 11.27 11.25 4.78
N VAL A 109 9.97 11.04 4.62
CA VAL A 109 9.11 11.87 3.78
C VAL A 109 7.77 12.12 4.43
N CYS A 110 7.13 13.20 3.99
CA CYS A 110 5.73 13.45 4.21
C CYS A 110 4.99 13.53 2.87
N LEU A 111 3.87 12.83 2.77
CA LEU A 111 2.97 12.81 1.63
C LEU A 111 1.60 13.35 2.02
N ILE A 112 1.00 14.13 1.12
CA ILE A 112 -0.41 14.54 1.21
C ILE A 112 -1.14 13.80 0.10
N ALA A 113 -2.09 12.94 0.45
CA ALA A 113 -2.85 12.15 -0.51
C ALA A 113 -4.34 12.16 -0.17
N ALA A 114 -5.14 12.89 -0.96
CA ALA A 114 -6.61 12.90 -0.89
C ALA A 114 -7.21 12.86 0.55
N GLY A 115 -6.84 13.85 1.36
CA GLY A 115 -7.32 13.99 2.75
C GLY A 115 -6.48 13.27 3.81
N PHE A 116 -5.44 12.53 3.40
CA PHE A 116 -4.46 11.93 4.31
C PHE A 116 -3.18 12.76 4.37
N LEU A 117 -2.68 12.93 5.59
CA LEU A 117 -1.28 13.27 5.84
C LEU A 117 -0.55 11.99 6.24
N ILE A 118 0.45 11.60 5.45
CA ILE A 118 1.20 10.36 5.60
C ILE A 118 2.64 10.75 5.89
N ARG A 119 3.23 10.24 6.97
CA ARG A 119 4.67 10.36 7.25
C ARG A 119 5.27 8.97 7.30
N GLY A 120 6.51 8.81 6.86
CA GLY A 120 7.21 7.53 6.90
C GLY A 120 8.44 7.55 6.01
N LYS A 121 8.89 6.36 5.61
CA LYS A 121 10.09 6.20 4.79
C LYS A 121 9.77 5.63 3.42
N VAL A 122 10.34 6.24 2.39
CA VAL A 122 10.38 5.66 1.03
C VAL A 122 11.80 5.20 0.72
N HIS A 123 11.91 4.09 -0.02
CA HIS A 123 13.21 3.50 -0.35
C HIS A 123 13.54 3.79 -1.82
N LEU A 124 14.48 4.70 -2.03
CA LEU A 124 14.88 5.17 -3.36
C LEU A 124 16.27 4.62 -3.71
N ILE A 125 16.55 4.50 -5.00
CA ILE A 125 17.92 4.24 -5.49
C ILE A 125 18.77 5.47 -5.14
N GLU A 126 20.04 5.29 -4.77
CA GLU A 126 20.90 6.36 -4.19
C GLU A 126 20.98 7.64 -5.03
N GLU A 127 20.89 7.55 -6.37
CA GLU A 127 20.95 8.71 -7.26
C GLU A 127 19.63 9.49 -7.36
N LEU A 128 18.51 8.90 -6.92
CA LEU A 128 17.19 9.50 -7.07
C LEU A 128 16.85 10.40 -5.88
N LYS A 129 16.43 11.64 -6.17
CA LYS A 129 15.95 12.54 -5.13
C LYS A 129 14.46 12.32 -4.86
N VAL A 130 14.02 12.59 -3.63
CA VAL A 130 12.61 12.51 -3.23
C VAL A 130 11.73 13.35 -4.16
N GLN A 131 12.18 14.56 -4.52
CA GLN A 131 11.46 15.47 -5.39
C GLN A 131 11.19 14.90 -6.80
N GLU A 132 12.04 13.98 -7.26
CA GLU A 132 11.93 13.34 -8.57
C GLU A 132 11.09 12.05 -8.52
N MET A 133 10.69 11.60 -7.32
CA MET A 133 10.05 10.31 -7.12
C MET A 133 8.72 10.20 -7.86
N LEU A 134 7.86 11.22 -7.81
CA LEU A 134 6.54 11.14 -8.44
C LEU A 134 6.62 11.02 -9.97
N ASP A 135 7.64 11.61 -10.58
CA ASP A 135 7.83 11.61 -12.03
C ASP A 135 8.57 10.37 -12.53
N THR A 136 9.53 9.87 -11.75
CA THR A 136 10.43 8.77 -12.18
C THR A 136 9.94 7.38 -11.74
N HIS A 137 9.14 7.29 -10.68
CA HIS A 137 8.62 6.02 -10.19
C HIS A 137 7.57 5.46 -11.16
N ARG A 138 7.83 4.28 -11.72
CA ARG A 138 7.02 3.72 -12.81
C ARG A 138 5.74 3.06 -12.33
N GLU A 139 5.76 2.52 -11.13
CA GLU A 139 4.63 1.85 -10.50
C GLU A 139 3.61 2.88 -10.01
N ASP A 140 2.33 2.53 -10.04
CA ASP A 140 1.24 3.42 -9.63
C ASP A 140 1.12 3.56 -8.12
N PHE A 141 1.75 2.66 -7.36
CA PHE A 141 1.72 2.67 -5.91
C PHE A 141 3.13 2.83 -5.34
N LEU A 142 3.24 3.71 -4.35
CA LEU A 142 4.43 3.99 -3.57
C LEU A 142 4.40 3.18 -2.28
N ALA A 143 5.51 2.52 -1.98
CA ALA A 143 5.70 1.83 -0.71
C ALA A 143 6.22 2.82 0.35
N VAL A 144 5.44 3.01 1.42
CA VAL A 144 5.81 3.81 2.58
C VAL A 144 5.93 2.89 3.79
N THR A 145 7.12 2.78 4.36
CA THR A 145 7.39 1.98 5.57
C THR A 145 7.45 2.86 6.81
N ASP A 146 7.24 2.28 8.00
CA ASP A 146 7.18 3.03 9.27
C ASP A 146 6.20 4.21 9.17
N ALA A 147 5.02 3.94 8.61
CA ALA A 147 4.06 4.95 8.21
C ALA A 147 3.14 5.37 9.36
N SER A 148 2.99 6.67 9.55
CA SER A 148 1.93 7.27 10.37
C SER A 148 0.92 7.98 9.49
N LEU A 149 -0.37 7.67 9.66
CA LEU A 149 -1.47 8.24 8.90
C LEU A 149 -2.33 9.14 9.79
N SER A 150 -2.67 10.32 9.29
CA SER A 150 -3.69 11.20 9.86
C SER A 150 -4.73 11.51 8.79
N LEU A 151 -6.01 11.32 9.13
CA LEU A 151 -7.12 11.73 8.29
C LEU A 151 -7.50 13.17 8.62
N GLN A 152 -7.32 14.10 7.68
CA GLN A 152 -7.56 15.53 7.89
C GLN A 152 -9.01 15.86 8.27
N ALA A 153 -9.97 15.09 7.75
CA ALA A 153 -11.39 15.24 8.09
C ALA A 153 -11.70 14.92 9.56
N ASN A 154 -10.78 14.26 10.28
CA ASN A 154 -10.93 13.88 11.68
C ASN A 154 -9.67 14.25 12.48
N ALA A 155 -9.44 15.55 12.64
CA ALA A 155 -8.26 16.09 13.32
C ALA A 155 -8.10 15.63 14.79
N GLY A 156 -9.15 15.10 15.42
CA GLY A 156 -9.11 14.54 16.78
C GLY A 156 -8.85 13.03 16.85
N ALA A 157 -8.84 12.32 15.71
CA ALA A 157 -8.56 10.89 15.70
C ALA A 157 -7.09 10.59 16.01
N PRO A 158 -6.81 9.46 16.68
CA PRO A 158 -5.44 9.02 16.88
C PRO A 158 -4.73 8.74 15.55
N LEU A 159 -3.42 9.01 15.52
CA LEU A 159 -2.57 8.64 14.38
C LEU A 159 -2.56 7.12 14.21
N LEU A 160 -2.80 6.65 12.98
CA LEU A 160 -2.71 5.23 12.65
C LEU A 160 -1.27 4.89 12.29
N GLN A 161 -0.63 4.06 13.11
CA GLN A 161 0.73 3.56 12.88
C GLN A 161 0.69 2.25 12.09
N ARG A 162 1.47 2.14 11.03
CA ARG A 162 1.56 0.96 10.15
C ARG A 162 3.00 0.72 9.73
N ASN A 163 3.43 -0.55 9.76
CA ASN A 163 4.76 -0.93 9.28
C ASN A 163 4.91 -0.68 7.77
N PHE A 164 3.81 -0.79 7.02
CA PHE A 164 3.78 -0.63 5.58
C PHE A 164 2.43 -0.06 5.12
N VAL A 165 2.48 0.91 4.23
CA VAL A 165 1.32 1.46 3.50
C VAL A 165 1.68 1.59 2.03
N SER A 166 0.80 1.14 1.17
CA SER A 166 0.88 1.33 -0.27
C SER A 166 0.00 2.52 -0.66
N VAL A 167 0.59 3.57 -1.22
CA VAL A 167 -0.09 4.84 -1.55
C VAL A 167 -0.16 5.00 -3.06
N ASN A 168 -1.34 5.24 -3.62
CA ASN A 168 -1.49 5.52 -5.05
C ASN A 168 -0.85 6.87 -5.39
N LYS A 169 0.21 6.86 -6.20
CA LYS A 169 0.96 8.07 -6.57
C LYS A 169 0.09 9.10 -7.28
N HIS A 170 -0.91 8.65 -8.05
CA HIS A 170 -1.82 9.54 -8.78
C HIS A 170 -2.79 10.27 -7.85
N ARG A 171 -2.85 9.89 -6.58
CA ARG A 171 -3.63 10.56 -5.53
C ARG A 171 -2.76 11.42 -4.62
N VAL A 172 -1.43 11.43 -4.80
CA VAL A 172 -0.50 12.29 -4.06
C VAL A 172 -0.56 13.70 -4.62
N VAL A 173 -0.90 14.66 -3.77
CA VAL A 173 -0.98 16.10 -4.09
C VAL A 173 0.34 16.80 -3.79
N ALA A 174 1.04 16.36 -2.74
CA ALA A 174 2.34 16.89 -2.37
C ALA A 174 3.22 15.81 -1.75
N LEU A 175 4.51 15.91 -2.01
CA LEU A 175 5.57 15.07 -1.46
C LEU A 175 6.74 15.97 -1.10
N TYR A 176 7.26 15.86 0.11
CA TYR A 176 8.48 16.56 0.51
C TYR A 176 9.31 15.74 1.50
N PRO A 177 10.65 15.90 1.48
CA PRO A 177 11.50 15.31 2.50
C PRO A 177 11.18 15.95 3.86
N GLU A 178 11.05 15.13 4.89
CA GLU A 178 10.90 15.64 6.26
C GLU A 178 12.29 15.96 6.79
N THR A 179 12.59 17.23 7.01
CA THR A 179 13.80 17.64 7.73
C THR A 179 13.68 17.20 9.18
N ALA A 180 14.68 16.50 9.68
CA ALA A 180 14.83 16.29 11.12
C ALA A 180 14.93 17.67 11.79
N THR A 181 13.89 18.05 12.53
CA THR A 181 13.91 19.17 13.49
C THR A 181 14.65 18.79 14.74
#